data_AF-A0A7Z7K7D9-F1
#
_entry.id   AF-A0A7Z7K7D9-F1
#
_cell.length_a   1.000
_cell.length_b   1.000
_cell.length_c   1.000
_cell.angle_alpha   90.00
_cell.angle_beta   90.00
_cell.angle_gamma   90.00
#
_symmetry.space_group_name_H-M   'P 1'
#
loop_
_entity.id
_entity.type
_entity.pdbx_description
1 polymer ?
#
loop_
_entity_poly.entity_id
_entity_poly.type
_entity_poly.pdbx_seq_one_letter_code
_entity_poly.pdbx_strand_id
1 'polypeptide(L)'
;MRDADEPKIKRERLTYNPTGWHNYKFTTEKSKTTWLMDRGHLVGYQFSGMNNVPENLVTMTKYLNTGFSENNPDGMLYYENRLDSWLANHKNFWLDYKVTPIYEGNNLVPSRVELQYVGIDKQGKLLEIKLGGGKEQTDEYGVTTVTLENTSPLAKIDYKTGMLIKEDGKQAEEGEDSNSDADENEAVIEGASDIEENANTNTSESDTNNVAPKNRIVYVANKGRSNTYWYSLENIKNANTANIVQMTEQEVLNQHKHHSTTEAQ
;
A
#
# COMPACT_ATOMS: atom_id res chain seq x y z
N MET A 1 8.96 -6.88 3.50
CA MET A 1 8.34 -6.57 4.80
C MET A 1 8.10 -7.84 5.60
N ARG A 2 7.89 -7.75 6.92
CA ARG A 2 7.45 -8.85 7.79
C ARG A 2 6.04 -8.58 8.30
N ASP A 3 5.40 -9.62 8.84
CA ASP A 3 4.15 -9.54 9.62
C ASP A 3 4.17 -8.40 10.66
N ALA A 4 5.26 -8.30 11.43
CA ALA A 4 5.41 -7.27 12.47
C ALA A 4 5.53 -5.83 11.93
N ASP A 5 5.77 -5.65 10.62
CA ASP A 5 5.93 -4.35 9.97
C ASP A 5 4.58 -3.80 9.45
N GLU A 6 3.49 -4.56 9.55
CA GLU A 6 2.16 -4.14 9.13
C GLU A 6 1.63 -2.94 9.94
N PRO A 7 0.84 -2.04 9.32
CA PRO A 7 0.36 -0.84 9.98
C PRO A 7 -0.62 -1.17 11.09
N LYS A 8 -0.42 -0.52 12.25
CA LYS A 8 -1.33 -0.63 13.41
C LYS A 8 -2.38 0.48 13.46
N ILE A 9 -2.30 1.43 12.53
CA ILE A 9 -3.19 2.58 12.45
C ILE A 9 -4.35 2.19 11.54
N LYS A 10 -5.56 2.58 11.93
CA LYS A 10 -6.73 2.40 11.07
C LYS A 10 -6.59 3.28 9.82
N ARG A 11 -6.81 2.69 8.64
CA ARG A 11 -6.84 3.42 7.37
C ARG A 11 -7.84 4.57 7.42
N GLU A 12 -7.47 5.70 6.83
CA GLU A 12 -8.40 6.80 6.63
C GLU A 12 -9.09 6.68 5.27
N ARG A 13 -10.02 7.60 4.98
CA ARG A 13 -10.68 7.64 3.68
C ARG A 13 -9.70 8.04 2.58
N LEU A 14 -9.78 7.36 1.44
CA LEU A 14 -9.13 7.81 0.20
C LEU A 14 -9.93 8.95 -0.45
N THR A 15 -9.25 10.04 -0.78
CA THR A 15 -9.77 11.27 -1.39
C THR A 15 -9.00 11.68 -2.64
N TYR A 16 -7.77 11.18 -2.83
CA TYR A 16 -7.00 11.41 -4.04
C TYR A 16 -7.62 10.70 -5.24
N ASN A 17 -7.90 11.43 -6.31
CA ASN A 17 -8.40 10.85 -7.56
C ASN A 17 -7.22 10.59 -8.51
N PRO A 18 -6.92 9.32 -8.85
CA PRO A 18 -5.85 8.99 -9.78
C PRO A 18 -6.18 9.39 -11.22
N THR A 19 -5.22 9.20 -12.13
CA THR A 19 -5.42 9.49 -13.56
C THR A 19 -6.57 8.68 -14.15
N GLY A 20 -7.35 9.32 -15.02
CA GLY A 20 -8.52 8.69 -15.66
C GLY A 20 -9.67 8.38 -14.68
N TRP A 21 -9.73 9.04 -13.52
CA TRP A 21 -10.79 8.80 -12.55
C TRP A 21 -12.17 9.27 -13.05
N HIS A 22 -13.01 8.31 -13.41
CA HIS A 22 -14.45 8.46 -13.63
C HIS A 22 -15.17 7.30 -12.95
N ASN A 23 -16.15 7.58 -12.08
CA ASN A 23 -16.85 6.53 -11.35
C ASN A 23 -18.35 6.53 -11.67
N TYR A 24 -18.90 5.32 -11.73
CA TYR A 24 -20.26 5.05 -12.15
C TYR A 24 -20.89 4.08 -11.19
N LYS A 25 -22.13 4.36 -10.80
CA LYS A 25 -22.91 3.49 -9.93
C LYS A 25 -23.78 2.57 -10.78
N PHE A 26 -23.70 1.27 -10.50
CA PHE A 26 -24.50 0.23 -11.14
C PHE A 26 -25.47 -0.38 -10.14
N THR A 27 -26.71 -0.59 -10.57
CA THR A 27 -27.71 -1.33 -9.80
C THR A 27 -27.86 -2.72 -10.40
N THR A 28 -27.61 -3.75 -9.60
CA THR A 28 -27.80 -5.15 -9.98
C THR A 28 -29.29 -5.51 -10.00
N GLU A 29 -29.64 -6.62 -10.65
CA GLU A 29 -31.02 -7.14 -10.70
C GLU A 29 -31.64 -7.39 -9.31
N LYS A 30 -30.80 -7.60 -8.29
CA LYS A 30 -31.21 -7.78 -6.88
C LYS A 30 -31.32 -6.46 -6.12
N SER A 31 -31.40 -5.33 -6.82
CA SER A 31 -31.44 -3.97 -6.25
C SER A 31 -30.23 -3.61 -5.37
N LYS A 32 -29.12 -4.33 -5.47
CA LYS A 32 -27.86 -3.95 -4.81
C LYS A 32 -27.10 -2.99 -5.71
N THR A 33 -26.64 -1.89 -5.15
CA THR A 33 -25.82 -0.92 -5.88
C THR A 33 -24.33 -1.13 -5.61
N THR A 34 -23.50 -1.00 -6.64
CA THR A 34 -22.04 -1.01 -6.50
C THR A 34 -21.42 0.04 -7.41
N TRP A 35 -20.32 0.62 -6.97
CA TRP A 35 -19.46 1.44 -7.82
C TRP A 35 -18.64 0.56 -8.76
N LEU A 36 -18.31 1.11 -9.92
CA LEU A 36 -17.49 0.46 -10.94
C LEU A 36 -16.02 0.47 -10.58
N MET A 37 -15.53 1.63 -10.11
CA MET A 37 -14.13 1.89 -9.86
C MET A 37 -13.86 2.10 -8.37
N ASP A 38 -12.68 1.67 -7.94
CA ASP A 38 -12.08 2.01 -6.66
C ASP A 38 -10.80 2.83 -6.89
N ARG A 39 -10.44 3.66 -5.91
CA ARG A 39 -9.09 4.24 -5.82
C ARG A 39 -8.15 3.13 -5.35
N GLY A 40 -7.74 2.27 -6.29
CA GLY A 40 -7.04 1.04 -5.99
C GLY A 40 -5.59 1.28 -5.58
N HIS A 41 -5.19 0.68 -4.46
CA HIS A 41 -3.80 0.63 -4.04
C HIS A 41 -2.99 -0.27 -4.98
N LEU A 42 -1.76 0.11 -5.30
CA LEU A 42 -0.82 -0.82 -5.93
C LEU A 42 -0.33 -1.82 -4.88
N VAL A 43 0.19 -1.36 -3.76
CA VAL A 43 0.47 -2.20 -2.59
C VAL A 43 -0.58 -1.89 -1.52
N GLY A 44 -1.40 -2.89 -1.17
CA GLY A 44 -2.50 -2.78 -0.21
C GLY A 44 -2.13 -2.06 1.09
N TYR A 45 -3.13 -1.44 1.73
CA TYR A 45 -2.89 -0.66 2.95
C TYR A 45 -2.30 -1.52 4.05
N GLN A 46 -2.81 -2.75 4.22
CA GLN A 46 -2.29 -3.71 5.20
C GLN A 46 -0.78 -3.95 5.07
N PHE A 47 -0.21 -3.75 3.88
CA PHE A 47 1.22 -3.91 3.64
C PHE A 47 1.99 -2.59 3.72
N SER A 48 1.46 -1.53 3.10
CA SER A 48 2.20 -0.28 2.89
C SER A 48 1.97 0.76 3.98
N GLY A 49 0.82 0.74 4.65
CA GLY A 49 0.33 1.82 5.50
C GLY A 49 0.08 3.14 4.79
N MET A 50 0.15 3.15 3.44
CA MET A 50 0.07 4.38 2.66
C MET A 50 -1.39 4.79 2.47
N ASN A 51 -1.68 6.04 2.80
CA ASN A 51 -3.01 6.63 2.64
C ASN A 51 -2.92 7.89 1.76
N ASN A 52 -3.71 7.96 0.69
CA ASN A 52 -3.70 9.08 -0.27
C ASN A 52 -2.32 9.42 -0.88
N VAL A 53 -1.44 8.43 -1.02
CA VAL A 53 -0.14 8.59 -1.68
C VAL A 53 -0.34 8.40 -3.19
N PRO A 54 -0.21 9.46 -4.02
CA PRO A 54 -0.50 9.39 -5.46
C PRO A 54 0.23 8.27 -6.20
N GLU A 55 1.47 8.01 -5.81
CA GLU A 55 2.34 7.00 -6.42
C GLU A 55 1.88 5.56 -6.15
N ASN A 56 1.04 5.36 -5.13
CA ASN A 56 0.50 4.06 -4.75
C ASN A 56 -0.99 3.91 -5.12
N LEU A 57 -1.59 4.85 -5.87
CA LEU A 57 -3.00 4.83 -6.23
C LEU A 57 -3.19 4.92 -7.75
N VAL A 58 -4.01 4.01 -8.29
CA VAL A 58 -4.43 4.02 -9.70
C VAL A 58 -5.94 3.82 -9.81
N THR A 59 -6.51 4.20 -10.96
CA THR A 59 -7.92 3.88 -11.26
C THR A 59 -8.03 2.37 -11.50
N MET A 60 -8.66 1.64 -10.59
CA MET A 60 -8.91 0.21 -10.73
C MET A 60 -10.41 -0.05 -10.77
N THR A 61 -10.83 -1.05 -11.53
CA THR A 61 -12.19 -1.56 -11.33
C THR A 61 -12.30 -2.18 -9.94
N LYS A 62 -13.48 -2.08 -9.33
CA LYS A 62 -13.77 -2.78 -8.08
C LYS A 62 -13.63 -4.31 -8.22
N TYR A 63 -13.81 -4.82 -9.44
CA TYR A 63 -13.59 -6.22 -9.76
C TYR A 63 -12.10 -6.60 -9.74
N LEU A 64 -11.21 -5.78 -10.30
CA LEU A 64 -9.76 -5.98 -10.16
C LEU A 64 -9.33 -5.81 -8.71
N ASN A 65 -9.81 -4.78 -8.01
CA ASN A 65 -9.40 -4.51 -6.64
C ASN A 65 -9.79 -5.66 -5.69
N THR A 66 -11.08 -6.02 -5.66
CA THR A 66 -11.63 -6.93 -4.65
C THR A 66 -12.09 -8.28 -5.19
N GLY A 67 -12.14 -8.47 -6.52
CA GLY A 67 -12.76 -9.63 -7.14
C GLY A 67 -14.28 -9.71 -6.92
N PHE A 68 -14.89 -8.68 -6.30
CA PHE A 68 -16.16 -8.75 -5.57
C PHE A 68 -16.20 -9.81 -4.45
N SER A 69 -15.07 -10.45 -4.14
CA SER A 69 -14.88 -11.47 -3.10
C SER A 69 -13.39 -11.83 -3.00
N GLU A 70 -12.89 -12.01 -1.79
CA GLU A 70 -11.53 -12.52 -1.48
C GLU A 70 -11.21 -13.92 -2.04
N ASN A 71 -12.23 -14.65 -2.52
CA ASN A 71 -12.06 -15.99 -3.10
C ASN A 71 -11.96 -15.98 -4.62
N ASN A 72 -12.05 -14.80 -5.26
CA ASN A 72 -11.95 -14.67 -6.71
C ASN A 72 -10.49 -14.37 -7.13
N PRO A 73 -9.80 -15.30 -7.83
CA PRO A 73 -8.42 -15.10 -8.28
C PRO A 73 -8.27 -14.07 -9.42
N ASP A 74 -9.36 -13.47 -9.90
CA ASP A 74 -9.29 -12.31 -10.80
C ASP A 74 -9.10 -10.98 -10.04
N GLY A 75 -9.20 -10.98 -8.70
CA GLY A 75 -9.03 -9.80 -7.86
C GLY A 75 -7.73 -9.77 -7.06
N MET A 76 -7.18 -8.58 -6.80
CA MET A 76 -5.96 -8.40 -6.01
C MET A 76 -6.11 -8.89 -4.57
N LEU A 77 -7.26 -8.62 -3.94
CA LEU A 77 -7.58 -9.04 -2.58
C LEU A 77 -7.38 -10.55 -2.33
N TYR A 78 -7.61 -11.40 -3.36
CA TYR A 78 -7.35 -12.83 -3.25
C TYR A 78 -5.88 -13.16 -2.92
N TYR A 79 -4.96 -12.46 -3.58
CA TYR A 79 -3.53 -12.66 -3.43
C TYR A 79 -3.03 -11.98 -2.17
N GLU A 80 -3.46 -10.75 -1.92
CA GLU A 80 -3.04 -9.96 -0.76
C GLU A 80 -3.44 -10.65 0.56
N ASN A 81 -4.67 -11.13 0.72
CA ASN A 81 -5.08 -11.86 1.93
C ASN A 81 -4.28 -13.17 2.14
N ARG A 82 -3.83 -13.82 1.06
CA ARG A 82 -3.05 -15.05 1.17
C ARG A 82 -1.58 -14.80 1.43
N LEU A 83 -1.03 -13.70 0.92
CA LEU A 83 0.31 -13.22 1.25
C LEU A 83 0.40 -12.78 2.72
N ASP A 84 -0.62 -12.08 3.20
CA ASP A 84 -0.81 -11.72 4.61
C ASP A 84 -0.84 -12.97 5.51
N SER A 85 -1.70 -13.94 5.16
CA SER A 85 -1.73 -15.23 5.86
C SER A 85 -0.39 -15.97 5.83
N TRP A 86 0.35 -15.88 4.71
CA TRP A 86 1.69 -16.45 4.62
C TRP A 86 2.66 -15.75 5.59
N LEU A 87 2.65 -14.42 5.69
CA LEU A 87 3.46 -13.65 6.64
C LEU A 87 3.13 -14.03 8.10
N ALA A 88 1.85 -14.10 8.45
CA ALA A 88 1.40 -14.47 9.80
C ALA A 88 1.89 -15.87 10.23
N ASN A 89 1.91 -16.81 9.29
CA ASN A 89 2.42 -18.17 9.51
C ASN A 89 3.96 -18.26 9.50
N HIS A 90 4.65 -17.24 9.01
CA HIS A 90 6.10 -17.19 8.86
C HIS A 90 6.69 -15.92 9.49
N LYS A 91 6.38 -15.66 10.78
CA LYS A 91 6.72 -14.44 11.53
C LYS A 91 8.17 -13.94 11.47
N ASN A 92 9.09 -14.80 11.05
CA ASN A 92 10.51 -14.50 10.96
C ASN A 92 11.04 -14.36 9.52
N PHE A 93 10.17 -14.45 8.53
CA PHE A 93 10.49 -14.31 7.12
C PHE A 93 10.02 -12.96 6.61
N TRP A 94 10.55 -12.58 5.45
CA TRP A 94 10.16 -11.38 4.75
C TRP A 94 9.40 -11.76 3.49
N LEU A 95 8.42 -10.94 3.15
CA LEU A 95 7.81 -10.88 1.84
C LEU A 95 8.47 -9.74 1.06
N ASP A 96 9.05 -10.04 -0.10
CA ASP A 96 9.31 -9.04 -1.13
C ASP A 96 8.10 -9.04 -2.06
N TYR A 97 7.42 -7.90 -2.16
CA TYR A 97 6.19 -7.73 -2.92
C TYR A 97 6.25 -6.43 -3.71
N LYS A 98 6.00 -6.56 -5.01
CA LYS A 98 6.02 -5.46 -5.97
C LYS A 98 4.77 -5.55 -6.83
N VAL A 99 4.15 -4.39 -7.04
CA VAL A 99 3.00 -4.26 -7.92
C VAL A 99 3.28 -3.25 -9.01
N THR A 100 3.08 -3.67 -10.26
CA THR A 100 3.38 -2.86 -11.45
C THR A 100 2.10 -2.64 -12.25
N PRO A 101 1.57 -1.40 -12.32
CA PRO A 101 0.48 -1.08 -13.23
C PRO A 101 1.02 -1.05 -14.67
N ILE A 102 0.34 -1.72 -15.59
CA ILE A 102 0.75 -1.81 -16.99
C ILE A 102 -0.18 -0.95 -17.85
N TYR A 103 0.40 0.05 -18.50
CA TYR A 103 -0.29 0.96 -19.41
C TYR A 103 0.01 0.61 -20.87
N GLU A 104 -1.00 0.73 -21.72
CA GLU A 104 -0.83 0.66 -23.16
C GLU A 104 -0.68 2.07 -23.74
N GLY A 105 0.50 2.37 -24.30
CA GLY A 105 0.79 3.70 -24.84
C GLY A 105 0.60 4.80 -23.80
N ASN A 106 -0.21 5.81 -24.14
CA ASN A 106 -0.48 6.97 -23.28
C ASN A 106 -1.84 6.86 -22.56
N ASN A 107 -2.30 5.65 -22.28
CA ASN A 107 -3.56 5.44 -21.58
C ASN A 107 -3.49 6.02 -20.15
N LEU A 108 -4.59 6.58 -19.66
CA LEU A 108 -4.67 7.16 -18.32
C LEU A 108 -4.98 6.12 -17.24
N VAL A 109 -5.54 4.97 -17.64
CA VAL A 109 -5.89 3.86 -16.76
C VAL A 109 -5.07 2.64 -17.17
N PRO A 110 -4.46 1.89 -16.24
CA PRO A 110 -3.71 0.68 -16.60
C PRO A 110 -4.67 -0.39 -17.12
N SER A 111 -4.29 -1.12 -18.18
CA SER A 111 -5.12 -2.22 -18.69
C SER A 111 -5.01 -3.48 -17.83
N ARG A 112 -3.89 -3.63 -17.10
CA ARG A 112 -3.62 -4.74 -16.20
C ARG A 112 -2.68 -4.33 -15.07
N VAL A 113 -2.59 -5.16 -14.05
CA VAL A 113 -1.65 -5.02 -12.94
C VAL A 113 -0.88 -6.33 -12.80
N GLU A 114 0.44 -6.22 -12.59
CA GLU A 114 1.31 -7.35 -12.34
C GLU A 114 1.74 -7.37 -10.88
N LEU A 115 1.43 -8.47 -10.19
CA LEU A 115 1.84 -8.76 -8.82
C LEU A 115 3.05 -9.67 -8.88
N GLN A 116 4.16 -9.25 -8.28
CA GLN A 116 5.38 -10.06 -8.15
C GLN A 116 5.69 -10.26 -6.67
N TYR A 117 5.88 -11.51 -6.24
CA TYR A 117 6.17 -11.81 -4.85
C TYR A 117 7.12 -12.99 -4.67
N VAL A 118 7.91 -12.92 -3.60
CA VAL A 118 8.78 -14.00 -3.15
C VAL A 118 9.00 -13.89 -1.64
N GLY A 119 9.13 -15.03 -0.97
CA GLY A 119 9.52 -15.08 0.43
C GLY A 119 11.03 -15.02 0.60
N ILE A 120 11.52 -14.51 1.72
CA ILE A 120 12.95 -14.47 2.05
C ILE A 120 13.11 -14.98 3.48
N ASP A 121 13.97 -15.98 3.68
CA ASP A 121 14.28 -16.50 5.01
C ASP A 121 15.32 -15.64 5.77
N LYS A 122 15.62 -16.02 7.02
CA LYS A 122 16.61 -15.34 7.88
C LYS A 122 18.02 -15.29 7.29
N GLN A 123 18.34 -16.19 6.37
CA GLN A 123 19.64 -16.30 5.73
C GLN A 123 19.68 -15.57 4.38
N GLY A 124 18.57 -14.93 3.97
CA GLY A 124 18.46 -14.24 2.69
C GLY A 124 18.16 -15.18 1.51
N LYS A 125 17.78 -16.44 1.77
CA LYS A 125 17.40 -17.38 0.71
C LYS A 125 15.97 -17.09 0.25
N LEU A 126 15.77 -17.10 -1.06
CA LEU A 126 14.45 -16.98 -1.68
C LEU A 126 13.60 -18.24 -1.45
N LEU A 127 12.34 -18.02 -1.14
CA LEU A 127 11.30 -19.03 -0.89
C LEU A 127 10.16 -18.81 -1.89
N GLU A 128 9.91 -19.81 -2.73
CA GLU A 128 8.73 -19.81 -3.60
C GLU A 128 7.46 -19.83 -2.74
N ILE A 129 6.52 -18.93 -3.06
CA ILE A 129 5.20 -18.85 -2.42
C ILE A 129 4.16 -19.32 -3.45
N LYS A 130 3.27 -20.24 -3.03
CA LYS A 130 2.17 -20.77 -3.83
C LYS A 130 0.84 -20.45 -3.17
N LEU A 131 0.05 -19.61 -3.83
CA LEU A 131 -1.23 -19.10 -3.33
C LEU A 131 -2.42 -19.76 -4.04
N GLY A 132 -2.21 -20.34 -5.23
CA GLY A 132 -3.23 -20.95 -6.05
C GLY A 132 -3.89 -19.97 -7.03
N GLY A 133 -5.09 -20.31 -7.50
CA GLY A 133 -5.85 -19.47 -8.44
C GLY A 133 -5.46 -19.65 -9.92
N GLY A 134 -4.42 -20.43 -10.22
CA GLY A 134 -4.10 -20.89 -11.58
C GLY A 134 -3.53 -19.83 -12.53
N LYS A 135 -3.13 -18.66 -12.00
CA LYS A 135 -2.52 -17.55 -12.76
C LYS A 135 -1.04 -17.32 -12.42
N GLU A 136 -0.50 -18.08 -11.48
CA GLU A 136 0.87 -17.96 -10.99
C GLU A 136 1.87 -18.47 -12.04
N GLN A 137 2.91 -17.67 -12.29
CA GLN A 137 4.06 -18.05 -13.09
C GLN A 137 5.32 -17.83 -12.25
N THR A 138 6.05 -18.91 -11.96
CA THR A 138 7.28 -18.84 -11.17
C THR A 138 8.49 -18.86 -12.09
N ASP A 139 9.46 -17.97 -11.85
CA ASP A 139 10.74 -17.98 -12.56
C ASP A 139 11.76 -18.97 -11.97
N GLU A 140 12.98 -18.99 -12.51
CA GLU A 140 14.05 -19.89 -12.06
C GLU A 140 14.57 -19.60 -10.64
N TYR A 141 14.28 -18.41 -10.10
CA TYR A 141 14.70 -17.96 -8.77
C TYR A 141 13.61 -18.18 -7.72
N GLY A 142 12.42 -18.63 -8.13
CA GLY A 142 11.28 -18.83 -7.25
C GLY A 142 10.41 -17.58 -7.06
N VAL A 143 10.61 -16.53 -7.88
CA VAL A 143 9.76 -15.34 -7.86
C VAL A 143 8.48 -15.63 -8.63
N THR A 144 7.35 -15.48 -7.96
CA THR A 144 6.03 -15.70 -8.56
C THR A 144 5.50 -14.39 -9.13
N THR A 145 5.03 -14.42 -10.37
CA THR A 145 4.34 -13.32 -11.05
C THR A 145 2.91 -13.71 -11.38
N VAL A 146 1.96 -12.81 -11.13
CA VAL A 146 0.55 -12.92 -11.50
C VAL A 146 0.14 -11.67 -12.26
N THR A 147 -0.51 -11.83 -13.40
CA THR A 147 -1.07 -10.73 -14.18
C THR A 147 -2.59 -10.72 -14.06
N LEU A 148 -3.16 -9.59 -13.62
CA LEU A 148 -4.59 -9.39 -13.44
C LEU A 148 -5.11 -8.29 -14.37
N GLU A 149 -6.22 -8.55 -15.04
CA GLU A 149 -6.82 -7.62 -15.99
C GLU A 149 -7.66 -6.56 -15.27
N ASN A 150 -7.47 -5.28 -15.61
CA ASN A 150 -8.26 -4.18 -15.08
C ASN A 150 -9.62 -4.05 -15.78
N THR A 151 -10.40 -5.13 -15.74
CA THR A 151 -11.69 -5.26 -16.42
C THR A 151 -12.82 -5.36 -15.40
N SER A 152 -14.07 -5.26 -15.86
CA SER A 152 -15.24 -5.46 -15.01
C SER A 152 -16.35 -6.17 -15.78
N PRO A 153 -17.09 -7.11 -15.15
CA PRO A 153 -18.29 -7.68 -15.75
C PRO A 153 -19.42 -6.64 -15.87
N LEU A 154 -19.35 -5.53 -15.12
CA LEU A 154 -20.41 -4.52 -15.11
C LEU A 154 -20.39 -3.68 -16.38
N ALA A 155 -19.22 -3.28 -16.87
CA ALA A 155 -19.09 -2.45 -18.06
C ALA A 155 -17.65 -2.46 -18.63
N LYS A 156 -17.54 -2.07 -19.89
CA LYS A 156 -16.25 -1.87 -20.56
C LYS A 156 -15.74 -0.45 -20.35
N ILE A 157 -14.42 -0.32 -20.28
CA ILE A 157 -13.71 0.92 -19.96
C ILE A 157 -12.86 1.31 -21.16
N ASP A 158 -12.88 2.60 -21.49
CA ASP A 158 -11.89 3.18 -22.39
C ASP A 158 -10.65 3.54 -21.56
N TYR A 159 -9.62 2.71 -21.60
CA TYR A 159 -8.39 2.92 -20.82
C TYR A 159 -7.67 4.24 -21.15
N LYS A 160 -7.91 4.81 -22.35
CA LYS A 160 -7.31 6.09 -22.73
C LYS A 160 -7.84 7.24 -21.89
N THR A 161 -9.12 7.20 -21.53
CA THR A 161 -9.83 8.29 -20.84
C THR A 161 -10.25 7.93 -19.42
N GLY A 162 -10.46 6.64 -19.15
CA GLY A 162 -11.08 6.10 -17.94
C GLY A 162 -12.61 6.12 -17.95
N MET A 163 -13.23 6.62 -19.03
CA MET A 163 -14.68 6.65 -19.18
C MET A 163 -15.24 5.28 -19.58
N LEU A 164 -16.55 5.09 -19.41
CA LEU A 164 -17.24 3.93 -19.96
C LEU A 164 -17.28 3.94 -21.49
N ILE A 165 -17.07 2.78 -22.10
CA ILE A 165 -17.47 2.56 -23.49
C ILE A 165 -18.98 2.40 -23.50
N LYS A 166 -19.68 3.31 -24.20
CA LYS A 166 -21.14 3.28 -24.32
C LYS A 166 -21.56 2.01 -25.06
N GLU A 167 -22.28 1.14 -24.36
CA GLU A 167 -22.99 -0.01 -24.93
C GLU A 167 -24.48 0.16 -24.66
N ASP A 168 -25.32 -0.09 -25.65
CA ASP A 168 -26.77 0.09 -25.55
C ASP A 168 -27.36 -0.80 -24.42
N GLY A 169 -28.15 -0.21 -23.53
CA GLY A 169 -28.99 -0.95 -22.57
C GLY A 169 -28.48 -1.10 -21.13
N LYS A 170 -27.32 -0.55 -20.75
CA LYS A 170 -26.87 -0.55 -19.34
C LYS A 170 -27.24 0.77 -18.63
N GLN A 171 -27.96 0.67 -17.51
CA GLN A 171 -28.20 1.79 -16.60
C GLN A 171 -26.96 2.02 -15.73
N ALA A 172 -26.23 3.10 -16.01
CA ALA A 172 -25.15 3.60 -15.17
C ALA A 172 -25.40 5.08 -14.90
N GLU A 173 -25.26 5.49 -13.65
CA GLU A 173 -25.32 6.90 -13.27
C GLU A 173 -23.89 7.38 -13.00
N GLU A 174 -23.44 8.37 -13.78
CA GLU A 174 -22.20 9.08 -13.49
C GLU A 174 -22.42 9.92 -12.24
N GLY A 175 -21.53 9.77 -11.27
CA GLY A 175 -21.63 10.48 -10.02
C GLY A 175 -20.27 10.61 -9.36
N GLU A 176 -20.13 11.64 -8.55
CA GLU A 176 -19.04 11.65 -7.59
C GLU A 176 -19.34 10.60 -6.53
N ASP A 177 -18.41 9.69 -6.32
CA ASP A 177 -18.50 8.75 -5.21
C ASP A 177 -18.47 9.54 -3.89
N SER A 178 -19.67 9.79 -3.36
CA SER A 178 -19.87 10.33 -2.03
C SER A 178 -19.54 9.24 -1.03
N ASN A 179 -18.25 9.10 -0.78
CA ASN A 179 -17.66 8.33 0.31
C ASN A 179 -17.80 6.81 0.10
N SER A 180 -16.81 6.22 -0.58
CA SER A 180 -16.48 4.81 -0.37
C SER A 180 -16.13 4.66 1.11
N ASP A 181 -17.06 4.07 1.84
CA ASP A 181 -16.91 3.62 3.22
C ASP A 181 -15.55 2.94 3.39
N ALA A 182 -14.98 3.09 4.60
CA ALA A 182 -13.84 2.28 5.02
C ALA A 182 -14.10 0.83 4.62
N ASP A 183 -13.11 0.18 3.99
CA ASP A 183 -13.20 -1.22 3.57
C ASP A 183 -13.80 -2.07 4.68
N GLU A 184 -15.08 -2.37 4.58
CA GLU A 184 -15.67 -3.52 5.25
C GLU A 184 -15.26 -4.71 4.39
N ASN A 185 -14.11 -5.29 4.77
CA ASN A 185 -13.46 -6.53 4.31
C ASN A 185 -12.03 -6.35 3.74
N GLU A 186 -11.17 -5.57 4.39
CA GLU A 186 -9.80 -6.07 4.67
C GLU A 186 -9.91 -6.78 6.03
N ALA A 187 -9.95 -8.11 6.01
CA ALA A 187 -10.21 -8.92 7.20
C ALA A 187 -9.14 -8.67 8.27
N VAL A 188 -9.58 -8.16 9.42
CA VAL A 188 -8.82 -8.25 10.66
C VAL A 188 -8.69 -9.73 11.00
N ILE A 189 -7.51 -10.32 10.84
CA ILE A 189 -7.25 -11.67 11.35
C ILE A 189 -7.09 -11.58 12.87
N GLU A 190 -8.16 -11.90 13.61
CA GLU A 190 -8.04 -12.37 15.00
C GLU A 190 -7.51 -13.81 14.99
N GLY A 191 -6.32 -14.02 15.58
CA GLY A 191 -5.70 -15.33 15.65
C GLY A 191 -4.48 -15.37 16.58
N ALA A 192 -4.66 -14.94 17.84
CA ALA A 192 -3.73 -15.30 18.90
C ALA A 192 -4.06 -16.74 19.37
N SER A 193 -3.14 -17.67 19.13
CA SER A 193 -3.05 -18.90 19.92
C SER A 193 -1.61 -19.13 20.33
N ASP A 194 -1.43 -19.08 21.64
CA ASP A 194 -0.33 -19.54 22.50
C ASP A 194 0.72 -20.45 21.86
N ILE A 195 2.00 -20.07 21.97
CA ILE A 195 3.09 -20.99 22.38
C ILE A 195 4.12 -20.21 23.21
N GLU A 196 4.41 -20.80 24.38
CA GLU A 196 5.32 -20.38 25.43
C GLU A 196 6.80 -20.30 25.03
N GLU A 197 7.47 -19.32 25.66
CA GLU A 197 8.82 -19.31 26.22
C GLU A 197 9.88 -20.32 25.72
N ASN A 198 10.99 -19.79 25.20
CA ASN A 198 12.28 -20.13 25.81
C ASN A 198 13.31 -19.01 25.65
N ALA A 199 13.84 -18.57 26.78
CA ALA A 199 14.91 -17.60 26.90
C ALA A 199 16.26 -18.22 26.51
N ASN A 200 17.10 -17.48 25.80
CA ASN A 200 18.50 -17.37 26.21
C ASN A 200 19.18 -16.10 25.69
N THR A 201 19.91 -15.49 26.62
CA THR A 201 20.77 -14.32 26.53
C THR A 201 22.01 -14.55 25.68
N ASN A 202 22.47 -13.55 24.93
CA ASN A 202 23.79 -12.93 25.17
C ASN A 202 24.07 -11.70 24.27
N THR A 203 24.64 -10.71 24.93
CA THR A 203 25.26 -9.45 24.51
C THR A 203 26.44 -9.62 23.55
N SER A 204 26.63 -8.67 22.62
CA SER A 204 27.84 -7.82 22.51
C SER A 204 27.82 -6.93 21.26
N GLU A 205 28.41 -5.75 21.42
CA GLU A 205 28.44 -4.56 20.56
C GLU A 205 29.58 -4.55 19.52
N SER A 206 29.50 -3.57 18.60
CA SER A 206 30.57 -2.91 17.81
C SER A 206 31.21 -3.68 16.63
N ASP A 207 31.61 -3.10 15.50
CA ASP A 207 31.44 -1.77 14.91
C ASP A 207 31.83 -1.83 13.41
N THR A 208 31.07 -1.08 12.61
CA THR A 208 31.38 -0.23 11.42
C THR A 208 32.38 -0.63 10.31
N ASN A 209 31.91 -0.62 9.04
CA ASN A 209 32.12 0.51 8.10
C ASN A 209 31.59 0.20 6.68
N ASN A 210 30.48 0.85 6.26
CA ASN A 210 30.38 1.51 4.95
C ASN A 210 29.12 2.38 4.87
N VAL A 211 29.30 3.61 4.37
CA VAL A 211 28.40 4.75 4.48
C VAL A 211 27.25 4.67 3.46
N ALA A 212 26.02 4.62 3.97
CA ALA A 212 24.77 4.86 3.25
C ALA A 212 24.14 6.18 3.76
N PRO A 213 23.24 6.86 3.00
CA PRO A 213 22.87 8.24 3.28
C PRO A 213 22.31 8.37 4.70
N LYS A 214 22.86 9.35 5.44
CA LYS A 214 22.57 9.54 6.87
C LYS A 214 21.07 9.68 7.07
N ASN A 215 20.45 8.70 7.72
CA ASN A 215 19.19 8.84 8.47
C ASN A 215 19.43 9.79 9.66
N ARG A 216 19.80 11.03 9.39
CA ARG A 216 20.02 12.03 10.42
C ARG A 216 18.65 12.44 10.93
N ILE A 217 18.41 12.15 12.20
CA ILE A 217 17.20 12.58 12.90
C ILE A 217 17.30 14.08 13.15
N VAL A 218 16.19 14.77 12.87
CA VAL A 218 16.00 16.19 13.12
C VAL A 218 14.74 16.37 13.98
N TYR A 219 14.64 17.53 14.61
CA TYR A 219 13.56 17.90 15.50
C TYR A 219 12.75 19.04 14.90
N VAL A 220 11.42 18.93 14.95
CA VAL A 220 10.49 19.94 14.44
C VAL A 220 9.48 20.33 15.52
N ALA A 221 9.41 21.61 15.83
CA ALA A 221 8.50 22.15 16.84
C ALA A 221 7.02 22.20 16.36
N ASN A 222 6.12 22.54 17.28
CA ASN A 222 4.69 22.72 17.03
C ASN A 222 4.00 21.48 16.43
N LYS A 223 4.31 20.30 16.97
CA LYS A 223 3.81 18.99 16.53
C LYS A 223 4.13 18.73 15.05
N GLY A 224 5.32 19.13 14.61
CA GLY A 224 5.80 18.94 13.23
C GLY A 224 5.39 20.04 12.24
N ARG A 225 4.62 21.04 12.69
CA ARG A 225 4.11 22.11 11.81
C ARG A 225 5.09 23.27 11.59
N SER A 226 6.16 23.35 12.38
CA SER A 226 7.20 24.35 12.14
C SER A 226 7.81 24.19 10.75
N ASN A 227 8.04 25.31 10.04
CA ASN A 227 8.79 25.32 8.77
C ASN A 227 10.31 25.23 9.00
N THR A 228 10.74 25.32 10.25
CA THR A 228 12.14 25.24 10.66
C THR A 228 12.38 23.91 11.38
N TYR A 229 13.51 23.26 11.11
CA TYR A 229 13.99 22.07 11.82
C TYR A 229 15.37 22.30 12.47
N TRP A 230 15.69 21.49 13.48
CA TRP A 230 16.95 21.54 14.24
C TRP A 230 17.59 20.16 14.35
N TYR A 231 18.91 20.08 14.43
CA TYR A 231 19.64 18.86 14.74
C TYR A 231 19.78 18.60 16.25
N SER A 232 19.67 19.65 17.08
CA SER A 232 19.71 19.52 18.54
C SER A 232 18.51 20.19 19.22
N LEU A 233 17.92 19.48 20.19
CA LEU A 233 16.83 20.00 21.03
C LEU A 233 17.24 21.27 21.81
N GLU A 234 18.52 21.42 22.14
CA GLU A 234 19.04 22.55 22.92
C GLU A 234 18.91 23.90 22.19
N ASN A 235 18.84 23.86 20.86
CA ASN A 235 18.76 25.04 20.02
C ASN A 235 17.32 25.51 19.76
N ILE A 236 16.31 24.78 20.26
CA ILE A 236 14.90 25.11 20.09
C ILE A 236 14.45 26.04 21.23
N LYS A 237 14.51 27.36 21.00
CA LYS A 237 14.12 28.36 22.00
C LYS A 237 12.60 28.47 22.15
N ASN A 238 12.12 28.53 23.40
CA ASN A 238 10.72 28.79 23.77
C ASN A 238 9.67 27.78 23.24
N ALA A 239 10.08 26.56 22.85
CA ALA A 239 9.14 25.51 22.47
C ALA A 239 8.72 24.66 23.69
N ASN A 240 7.43 24.32 23.76
CA ASN A 240 6.98 23.27 24.67
C ASN A 240 7.54 21.93 24.17
N THR A 241 8.41 21.30 24.97
CA THR A 241 9.11 20.05 24.63
C THR A 241 8.17 18.90 24.31
N ALA A 242 6.95 18.90 24.85
CA ALA A 242 5.90 17.92 24.53
C ALA A 242 5.35 18.03 23.09
N ASN A 243 5.65 19.12 22.39
CA ASN A 243 5.21 19.38 21.02
C ASN A 243 6.35 19.29 20.01
N ILE A 244 7.49 18.71 20.36
CA ILE A 244 8.60 18.49 19.43
C ILE A 244 8.48 17.06 18.88
N VAL A 245 8.53 16.92 17.56
CA VAL A 245 8.53 15.62 16.88
C VAL A 245 9.87 15.36 16.22
N GLN A 246 10.27 14.08 16.20
CA GLN A 246 11.45 13.62 15.48
C GLN A 246 11.05 13.24 14.06
N MET A 247 11.85 13.64 13.08
CA MET A 247 11.67 13.35 11.66
C MET A 247 13.03 13.04 11.05
N THR A 248 13.07 12.43 9.87
CA THR A 248 14.32 12.31 9.12
C THR A 248 14.63 13.62 8.39
N GLU A 249 15.91 13.91 8.18
CA GLU A 249 16.36 15.04 7.38
C GLU A 249 15.72 15.03 5.98
N GLN A 250 15.55 13.85 5.37
CA GLN A 250 14.90 13.73 4.07
C GLN A 250 13.41 14.07 4.12
N GLU A 251 12.68 13.65 5.15
CA GLU A 251 11.25 13.99 5.32
C GLU A 251 11.04 15.50 5.45
N VAL A 252 11.90 16.19 6.22
CA VAL A 252 11.77 17.65 6.39
C VAL A 252 12.14 18.42 5.12
N LEU A 253 13.13 17.94 4.36
CA LEU A 253 13.50 18.52 3.06
C LEU A 253 12.40 18.31 2.01
N ASN A 254 11.78 17.13 1.98
CA ASN A 254 10.62 16.85 1.13
C ASN A 254 9.40 17.72 1.50
N GLN A 255 9.30 18.13 2.77
CA GLN A 255 8.28 19.06 3.24
C GLN A 255 8.68 20.54 3.09
N HIS A 256 9.75 20.83 2.35
CA HIS A 256 10.30 22.17 2.13
C HIS A 256 10.59 22.96 3.41
N LYS A 257 10.89 22.25 4.51
CA LYS A 257 11.34 22.87 5.76
C LYS A 257 12.81 23.24 5.63
N HIS A 258 13.23 24.28 6.34
CA HIS A 258 14.60 24.76 6.32
C HIS A 258 15.28 24.57 7.68
N HIS A 259 16.59 24.34 7.65
CA HIS A 259 17.40 24.25 8.85
C HIS A 259 17.42 25.61 9.58
N SER A 260 17.30 25.59 10.91
CA SER A 260 17.45 26.78 11.74
C SER A 260 18.80 27.47 11.56
N THR A 261 18.77 28.79 11.37
CA THR A 261 19.97 29.63 11.32
C THR A 261 20.62 29.87 12.69
N THR A 262 20.01 29.36 13.77
CA THR A 262 20.54 29.48 15.13
C THR A 262 21.49 28.35 15.50
N GLU A 263 21.56 27.29 14.69
CA GLU A 263 22.56 26.23 14.83
C GLU A 263 23.73 26.60 13.91
N ALA A 264 24.90 26.86 14.49
CA ALA A 264 26.11 27.02 13.70
C ALA A 264 26.43 25.67 13.00
N GLN A 265 26.84 25.73 11.74
CA GLN A 265 27.25 24.56 10.95
C GLN A 265 28.43 23.81 11.55
#